data_AF-A0ABD4T7N8-F1
#
_entry.id   AF-A0ABD4T7N8-F1
#
_cell.length_a   1.000
_cell.length_b   1.000
_cell.length_c   1.000
_cell.angle_alpha   90.00
_cell.angle_beta   90.00
_cell.angle_gamma   90.00
#
_symmetry.space_group_name_H-M   'P 1'
#
loop_
_entity.id
_entity.type
_entity.pdbx_description
1 polymer ?
#
loop_
_entity_poly.entity_id
_entity_poly.type
_entity_poly.pdbx_seq_one_letter_code
_entity_poly.pdbx_strand_id
1 'polypeptide(L)'
;MTQRHTPPATDDASRTPEPATHRPQSTAEWISLGFSSLILSLVVGLVIHLWVSDRQQQPPILEILQAAEIRSVKTRAATQYYVPFVVVNHGGETAEAVQVIAELQRDGILLESGEQTIDFLSRQEKAEGAFIFSSDPQLATLKLRVASYRKP
;
A
#
# COMPACT_ATOMS: atom_id res chain seq x y z
N MET A 1 58.53 85.28 1.08
CA MET A 1 59.23 83.98 1.09
C MET A 1 58.56 83.12 2.17
N THR A 2 57.50 82.40 1.82
CA THR A 2 56.92 81.34 2.68
C THR A 2 56.27 80.32 1.74
N GLN A 3 56.76 79.08 1.81
CA GLN A 3 56.58 78.03 0.81
C GLN A 3 55.17 77.41 0.81
N ARG A 4 54.72 77.01 -0.38
CA ARG A 4 53.54 76.18 -0.62
C ARG A 4 53.80 74.76 -0.11
N HIS A 5 52.86 74.22 0.65
CA HIS A 5 52.90 72.82 1.07
C HIS A 5 52.28 71.96 -0.03
N THR A 6 53.13 71.15 -0.68
CA THR A 6 52.73 70.12 -1.64
C THR A 6 52.26 68.87 -0.88
N PRO A 7 51.14 68.23 -1.25
CA PRO A 7 50.74 66.95 -0.68
C PRO A 7 51.64 65.80 -1.17
N PRO A 8 51.91 64.76 -0.35
CA PRO A 8 52.64 63.60 -0.83
C PRO A 8 51.73 62.74 -1.73
N ALA A 9 52.21 62.48 -2.94
CA ALA A 9 51.77 61.36 -3.74
C ALA A 9 52.35 60.09 -3.11
N THR A 10 51.48 59.17 -2.67
CA THR A 10 51.89 57.85 -2.21
C THR A 10 51.09 56.80 -2.97
N ASP A 11 51.79 56.15 -3.89
CA ASP A 11 51.65 54.78 -4.40
C ASP A 11 50.25 54.24 -4.74
N ASP A 12 49.90 54.44 -6.01
CA ASP A 12 49.15 53.45 -6.80
C ASP A 12 50.10 52.29 -7.17
N ALA A 13 50.46 51.47 -6.18
CA ALA A 13 51.27 50.28 -6.38
C ALA A 13 50.36 49.05 -6.49
N SER A 14 50.09 48.66 -7.74
CA SER A 14 50.03 47.27 -8.19
C SER A 14 48.98 46.36 -7.53
N ARG A 15 47.70 46.54 -7.85
CA ARG A 15 46.77 45.41 -7.85
C ARG A 15 46.89 44.66 -9.18
N THR A 16 47.83 43.74 -9.25
CA THR A 16 47.89 42.72 -10.29
C THR A 16 46.55 41.97 -10.28
N PRO A 17 45.84 41.78 -11.42
CA PRO A 17 44.68 40.91 -11.43
C PRO A 17 45.16 39.50 -11.09
N GLU A 18 44.64 38.91 -10.00
CA GLU A 18 44.87 37.49 -9.72
C GLU A 18 44.38 36.69 -10.95
N PRO A 19 45.22 35.82 -11.53
CA PRO A 19 44.75 34.94 -12.58
C PRO A 19 43.76 33.96 -11.93
N ALA A 20 42.48 34.08 -12.26
CA ALA A 20 41.47 33.09 -11.93
C ALA A 20 41.92 31.76 -12.53
N THR A 21 42.51 30.91 -11.69
CA THR A 21 43.03 29.61 -12.08
C THR A 21 41.84 28.73 -12.40
N HIS A 22 41.57 28.57 -13.69
CA HIS A 22 40.57 27.63 -14.16
C HIS A 22 41.10 26.22 -13.88
N ARG A 23 40.72 25.64 -12.73
CA ARG A 23 41.07 24.26 -12.39
C ARG A 23 40.46 23.36 -13.47
N PRO A 24 41.25 22.56 -14.20
CA PRO A 24 40.69 21.59 -15.14
C PRO A 24 39.80 20.65 -14.34
N GLN A 25 38.54 20.49 -14.77
CA GLN A 25 37.60 19.64 -14.05
C GLN A 25 38.21 18.26 -13.88
N SER A 26 38.38 17.86 -12.62
CA SER A 26 39.12 16.67 -12.27
C SER A 26 38.33 15.44 -12.72
N THR A 27 38.99 14.46 -13.33
CA THR A 27 38.36 13.18 -13.71
C THR A 27 37.64 12.50 -12.53
N ALA A 28 38.09 12.74 -11.30
CA ALA A 28 37.42 12.29 -10.08
C ALA A 28 36.05 12.95 -9.85
N GLU A 29 35.87 14.20 -10.27
CA GLU A 29 34.61 14.95 -10.16
C GLU A 29 33.57 14.44 -11.17
N TRP A 30 34.03 14.03 -12.35
CA TRP A 30 33.17 13.35 -13.34
C TRP A 30 32.79 11.93 -12.90
N ILE A 31 33.68 11.22 -12.21
CA ILE A 31 33.37 9.90 -11.63
C ILE A 31 32.32 10.03 -10.53
N SER A 32 32.49 10.98 -9.60
CA SER A 32 31.51 11.19 -8.53
C SER A 32 30.17 11.66 -9.09
N LEU A 33 30.17 12.57 -10.07
CA LEU A 33 28.96 13.04 -10.74
C LEU A 33 28.24 11.92 -11.50
N GLY A 34 28.99 11.07 -12.22
CA GLY A 34 28.44 9.90 -12.90
C GLY A 34 27.86 8.87 -11.92
N PHE A 35 28.55 8.63 -10.81
CA PHE A 35 28.08 7.68 -9.79
C PHE A 35 26.82 8.19 -9.08
N SER A 36 26.78 9.47 -8.69
CA SER A 36 25.60 10.10 -8.10
C SER A 36 24.43 10.14 -9.08
N SER A 37 24.68 10.45 -10.36
CA SER A 37 23.65 10.46 -11.41
C SER A 37 23.10 9.06 -11.68
N LEU A 38 23.95 8.03 -11.66
CA LEU A 38 23.53 6.64 -11.81
C LEU A 38 22.62 6.21 -10.66
N ILE A 39 23.00 6.48 -9.42
CA ILE A 39 22.17 6.17 -8.25
C ILE A 39 20.84 6.91 -8.34
N LEU A 40 20.85 8.20 -8.66
CA LEU A 40 19.63 8.99 -8.81
C LEU A 40 18.73 8.41 -9.92
N SER A 41 19.29 8.05 -11.06
CA SER A 41 18.56 7.45 -12.18
C SER A 41 17.98 6.08 -11.81
N LEU A 42 18.71 5.28 -11.03
CA LEU A 42 18.22 3.99 -10.52
C LEU A 42 17.03 4.19 -9.60
N VAL A 43 17.11 5.14 -8.66
CA VAL A 43 16.02 5.46 -7.73
C VAL A 43 14.80 5.97 -8.49
N VAL A 44 14.97 6.92 -9.42
CA VAL A 44 13.88 7.46 -10.24
C VAL A 44 13.26 6.35 -11.11
N GLY A 45 14.09 5.52 -11.74
CA GLY A 45 13.64 4.38 -12.53
C GLY A 45 12.84 3.37 -11.71
N LEU A 46 13.28 3.08 -10.48
CA LEU A 46 12.55 2.21 -9.55
C LEU A 46 11.21 2.83 -9.16
N VAL A 47 11.15 4.14 -8.86
CA VAL A 47 9.90 4.83 -8.53
C VAL A 47 8.92 4.82 -9.70
N ILE A 48 9.38 5.11 -10.92
CA ILE A 48 8.55 5.03 -12.12
C ILE A 48 8.06 3.59 -12.35
N HIS A 49 8.94 2.61 -12.19
CA HIS A 49 8.57 1.20 -12.33
C HIS A 49 7.51 0.78 -11.32
N LEU A 50 7.64 1.20 -10.06
CA LEU A 50 6.65 0.95 -9.00
C LEU A 50 5.33 1.63 -9.33
N TRP A 51 5.36 2.87 -9.83
CA TRP A 51 4.17 3.63 -10.22
C TRP A 51 3.43 3.03 -11.42
N VAL A 52 4.15 2.58 -12.46
CA VAL A 52 3.54 1.93 -13.64
C VAL A 52 3.04 0.52 -13.31
N SER A 53 3.77 -0.23 -12.48
CA SER A 53 3.32 -1.55 -12.01
C SER A 53 2.22 -1.47 -10.96
N ASP A 54 1.85 -0.27 -10.52
CA ASP A 54 0.99 -0.11 -9.36
C ASP A 54 -0.42 -0.58 -9.70
N ARG A 55 -0.79 -1.71 -9.11
CA ARG A 55 -2.16 -2.23 -9.17
C ARG A 55 -3.17 -1.34 -8.47
N GLN A 56 -2.74 -0.20 -7.89
CA GLN A 56 -3.56 0.82 -7.24
C GLN A 56 -4.82 1.24 -8.00
N GLN A 57 -4.87 1.09 -9.33
CA GLN A 57 -6.05 1.47 -10.13
C GLN A 57 -7.09 0.36 -10.29
N GLN A 58 -6.83 -0.85 -9.79
CA GLN A 58 -7.80 -1.94 -9.87
C GLN A 58 -8.81 -1.82 -8.74
N PRO A 59 -10.12 -1.99 -9.01
CA PRO A 59 -11.13 -2.02 -7.96
C PRO A 59 -10.83 -3.13 -6.95
N PRO A 60 -11.43 -3.10 -5.75
CA PRO A 60 -11.30 -4.21 -4.81
C PRO A 60 -11.73 -5.53 -5.46
N ILE A 61 -10.87 -6.54 -5.39
CA ILE A 61 -11.15 -7.89 -5.90
C ILE A 61 -11.30 -8.77 -4.67
N LEU A 62 -12.55 -9.00 -4.26
CA LEU A 62 -12.88 -9.67 -3.01
C LEU A 62 -13.15 -11.14 -3.27
N GLU A 63 -12.28 -11.99 -2.75
CA GLU A 63 -12.41 -13.44 -2.82
C GLU A 63 -12.75 -14.00 -1.45
N ILE A 64 -13.72 -14.91 -1.39
CA ILE A 64 -14.06 -15.62 -0.16
C ILE A 64 -13.49 -17.04 -0.20
N LEU A 65 -12.71 -17.37 0.81
CA LEU A 65 -12.09 -18.66 1.02
C LEU A 65 -12.73 -19.30 2.25
N GLN A 66 -13.18 -20.54 2.13
CA GLN A 66 -13.61 -21.30 3.31
C GLN A 66 -12.36 -21.68 4.10
N ALA A 67 -12.24 -21.15 5.33
CA ALA A 67 -10.94 -21.02 5.98
C ALA A 67 -10.48 -22.26 6.76
N ALA A 68 -11.38 -23.19 7.09
CA ALA A 68 -11.04 -24.40 7.84
C ALA A 68 -12.21 -25.41 7.86
N GLU A 69 -11.98 -26.50 8.59
CA GLU A 69 -13.00 -27.47 8.97
C GLU A 69 -14.12 -26.86 9.82
N ILE A 70 -15.36 -27.25 9.54
CA ILE A 70 -16.55 -26.85 10.28
C ILE A 70 -16.49 -27.47 11.68
N ARG A 71 -16.64 -26.66 12.73
CA ARG A 71 -16.62 -27.14 14.11
C ARG A 71 -18.04 -27.21 14.66
N SER A 72 -18.41 -28.35 15.23
CA SER A 72 -19.69 -28.52 15.94
C SER A 72 -19.48 -28.45 17.46
N VAL A 73 -20.25 -27.61 18.14
CA VAL A 73 -20.24 -27.49 19.62
C VAL A 73 -21.62 -27.80 20.16
N LYS A 74 -21.73 -28.80 21.02
CA LYS A 74 -22.99 -29.13 21.69
C LYS A 74 -23.16 -28.26 22.93
N THR A 75 -24.17 -27.39 22.93
CA THR A 75 -24.55 -26.59 24.10
C THR A 75 -25.67 -27.27 24.88
N ARG A 76 -26.07 -26.69 26.02
CA ARG A 76 -27.20 -27.18 26.82
C ARG A 76 -28.53 -27.08 26.06
N ALA A 77 -28.65 -26.15 25.12
CA ALA A 77 -29.89 -25.90 24.36
C ALA A 77 -29.90 -26.66 23.03
N ALA A 78 -28.83 -26.56 22.24
CA ALA A 78 -28.73 -27.15 20.90
C ALA A 78 -27.26 -27.33 20.45
N THR A 79 -27.06 -28.02 19.34
CA THR A 79 -25.77 -28.06 18.63
C THR A 79 -25.61 -26.79 17.79
N GLN A 80 -24.44 -26.16 17.83
CA GLN A 80 -24.07 -25.02 17.01
C GLN A 80 -22.93 -25.42 16.07
N TYR A 81 -22.99 -24.96 14.83
CA TYR A 81 -22.02 -25.24 13.79
C TYR A 81 -21.30 -23.97 13.37
N TYR A 82 -20.01 -23.90 13.67
CA TYR A 82 -19.15 -22.77 13.35
C TYR A 82 -18.50 -22.99 11.99
N VAL A 83 -18.81 -22.12 11.05
CA VAL A 83 -18.28 -22.14 9.68
C VAL A 83 -17.34 -20.95 9.49
N PRO A 84 -16.01 -21.17 9.60
CA PRO A 84 -15.04 -20.10 9.42
C PRO A 84 -14.84 -19.75 7.94
N PHE A 85 -14.62 -18.46 7.68
CA PHE A 85 -14.30 -17.94 6.35
C PHE A 85 -13.20 -16.89 6.43
N VAL A 86 -12.52 -16.71 5.30
CA VAL A 86 -11.55 -15.63 5.07
C VAL A 86 -12.01 -14.86 3.85
N VAL A 87 -12.03 -13.54 3.92
CA VAL A 87 -12.15 -12.67 2.75
C VAL A 87 -10.80 -12.06 2.45
N VAL A 88 -10.35 -12.13 1.20
CA VAL A 88 -9.09 -11.56 0.73
C VAL A 88 -9.37 -10.49 -0.30
N ASN A 89 -8.76 -9.31 -0.14
CA ASN A 89 -8.79 -8.27 -1.16
C ASN A 89 -7.54 -8.34 -2.04
N HIS A 90 -7.67 -8.98 -3.21
CA HIS A 90 -6.62 -9.07 -4.22
C HIS A 90 -6.51 -7.80 -5.10
N GLY A 91 -7.43 -6.86 -4.93
CA GLY A 91 -7.50 -5.62 -5.70
C GLY A 91 -6.52 -4.55 -5.24
N GLY A 92 -6.58 -3.38 -5.89
CA GLY A 92 -5.68 -2.26 -5.63
C GLY A 92 -6.17 -1.25 -4.59
N GLU A 93 -7.48 -1.13 -4.45
CA GLU A 93 -8.16 -0.19 -3.57
C GLU A 93 -8.64 -0.86 -2.27
N THR A 94 -8.77 -0.08 -1.20
CA THR A 94 -9.43 -0.50 0.05
C THR A 94 -10.93 -0.61 -0.16
N ALA A 95 -11.54 -1.66 0.38
CA ALA A 95 -12.98 -1.79 0.49
C ALA A 95 -13.43 -1.45 1.92
N GLU A 96 -14.53 -0.75 2.06
CA GLU A 96 -15.20 -0.47 3.34
C GLU A 96 -16.51 -1.25 3.39
N ALA A 97 -16.99 -1.59 4.59
CA ALA A 97 -18.30 -2.20 4.82
C ALA A 97 -18.56 -3.40 3.90
N VAL A 98 -17.58 -4.31 3.83
CA VAL A 98 -17.67 -5.52 3.01
C VAL A 98 -18.69 -6.45 3.64
N GLN A 99 -19.81 -6.64 2.96
CA GLN A 99 -20.92 -7.47 3.43
C GLN A 99 -20.73 -8.90 2.93
N VAL A 100 -20.65 -9.84 3.87
CA VAL A 100 -20.56 -11.27 3.60
C VAL A 100 -21.89 -11.91 3.96
N ILE A 101 -22.45 -12.67 3.03
CA ILE A 101 -23.70 -13.40 3.20
C ILE A 101 -23.40 -14.90 3.15
N ALA A 102 -23.94 -15.63 4.11
CA ALA A 102 -23.96 -17.07 4.13
C ALA A 102 -25.40 -17.58 4.12
N GLU A 103 -25.73 -18.42 3.14
CA GLU A 103 -27.04 -19.04 2.99
C GLU A 103 -26.88 -20.55 3.07
N LEU A 104 -27.65 -21.19 3.94
CA LEU A 104 -27.74 -22.63 4.04
C LEU A 104 -29.04 -23.11 3.41
N GLN A 105 -28.94 -23.90 2.34
CA GLN A 105 -30.08 -24.35 1.55
C GLN A 105 -30.16 -25.88 1.53
N ARG A 106 -31.37 -26.44 1.63
CA ARG A 106 -31.62 -27.87 1.40
C ARG A 106 -32.70 -28.01 0.34
N ASP A 107 -32.42 -28.79 -0.70
CA ASP A 107 -33.34 -29.00 -1.82
C ASP A 107 -33.85 -27.69 -2.46
N GLY A 108 -32.99 -26.67 -2.50
CA GLY A 108 -33.30 -25.34 -3.03
C GLY A 108 -34.10 -24.43 -2.09
N ILE A 109 -34.46 -24.90 -0.90
CA ILE A 109 -35.17 -24.12 0.12
C ILE A 109 -34.15 -23.54 1.11
N LEU A 110 -34.22 -22.24 1.36
CA LEU A 110 -33.41 -21.57 2.38
C LEU A 110 -33.81 -22.06 3.78
N LEU A 111 -32.87 -22.68 4.49
CA LEU A 111 -33.04 -23.13 5.88
C LEU A 111 -32.63 -22.04 6.87
N GLU A 112 -31.47 -21.43 6.63
CA GLU A 112 -30.86 -20.48 7.56
C GLU A 112 -29.98 -19.51 6.76
N SER A 113 -29.86 -18.26 7.21
CA SER A 113 -29.00 -17.26 6.59
C SER A 113 -28.32 -16.41 7.65
N GLY A 114 -27.09 -16.00 7.38
CA GLY A 114 -26.33 -15.08 8.21
C GLY A 114 -25.70 -13.98 7.38
N GLU A 115 -25.46 -12.84 8.02
CA GLU A 115 -24.76 -11.70 7.45
C GLU A 115 -23.69 -11.22 8.43
N GLN A 116 -22.52 -10.86 7.90
CA GLN A 116 -21.48 -10.16 8.63
C GLN A 116 -20.92 -9.02 7.78
N THR A 117 -20.50 -7.95 8.45
CA THR A 117 -19.82 -6.82 7.81
C THR A 117 -18.40 -6.74 8.32
N ILE A 118 -17.46 -6.57 7.38
CA ILE A 118 -16.06 -6.23 7.69
C ILE A 118 -15.91 -4.73 7.41
N ASP A 119 -15.56 -3.96 8.44
CA ASP A 119 -15.55 -2.50 8.37
C ASP A 119 -14.56 -1.99 7.32
N PHE A 120 -13.35 -2.53 7.30
CA PHE A 120 -12.31 -2.17 6.34
C PHE A 120 -11.54 -3.40 5.90
N LEU A 121 -11.22 -3.45 4.60
CA LEU A 121 -10.37 -4.47 4.01
C LEU A 121 -9.43 -3.83 2.99
N SER A 122 -8.21 -3.57 3.45
CA SER A 122 -7.16 -2.91 2.69
C SER A 122 -6.63 -3.79 1.56
N ARG A 123 -5.83 -3.20 0.68
CA ARG A 123 -5.15 -3.93 -0.39
C ARG A 123 -4.33 -5.10 0.17
N GLN A 124 -4.50 -6.28 -0.43
CA GLN A 124 -3.83 -7.54 -0.08
C GLN A 124 -4.09 -8.00 1.37
N GLU A 125 -5.04 -7.35 2.07
CA GLU A 125 -5.43 -7.73 3.41
C GLU A 125 -6.35 -8.95 3.38
N LYS A 126 -6.32 -9.69 4.49
CA LYS A 126 -7.22 -10.80 4.77
C LYS A 126 -8.00 -10.47 6.03
N ALA A 127 -9.31 -10.67 5.99
CA ALA A 127 -10.16 -10.63 7.17
C ALA A 127 -10.78 -11.99 7.41
N GLU A 128 -10.83 -12.41 8.68
CA GLU A 128 -11.37 -13.70 9.09
C GLU A 128 -12.67 -13.51 9.87
N GLY A 129 -13.57 -14.45 9.71
CA GLY A 129 -14.85 -14.47 10.42
C GLY A 129 -15.40 -15.87 10.53
N ALA A 130 -16.54 -15.99 11.21
CA ALA A 130 -17.26 -17.25 11.29
C ALA A 130 -18.77 -17.00 11.35
N PHE A 131 -19.51 -17.79 10.58
CA PHE A 131 -20.96 -17.92 10.73
C PHE A 131 -21.27 -19.04 11.71
N ILE A 132 -22.35 -18.86 12.47
CA ILE A 132 -22.85 -19.86 13.41
C ILE A 132 -24.24 -20.29 12.93
N PHE A 133 -24.38 -21.57 12.61
CA PHE A 133 -25.65 -22.16 12.19
C PHE A 133 -26.21 -23.10 13.26
N SER A 134 -27.53 -23.18 13.32
CA SER A 134 -28.23 -24.16 14.16
C SER A 134 -28.46 -25.48 13.42
N SER A 135 -28.48 -25.43 12.08
CA SER A 135 -28.58 -26.61 11.22
C SER A 135 -27.21 -27.09 10.78
N ASP A 136 -27.04 -28.41 10.61
CA ASP A 136 -25.78 -28.99 10.14
C ASP A 136 -25.48 -28.57 8.69
N PRO A 137 -24.41 -27.79 8.45
CA PRO A 137 -24.06 -27.32 7.11
C PRO A 137 -23.49 -28.43 6.22
N GLN A 138 -23.09 -29.59 6.75
CA GLN A 138 -22.63 -30.73 5.95
C GLN A 138 -23.79 -31.52 5.33
N LEU A 139 -25.00 -31.37 5.86
CA LEU A 139 -26.24 -32.01 5.36
C LEU A 139 -27.09 -31.06 4.51
N ALA A 140 -26.48 -29.99 4.00
CA ALA A 140 -27.11 -28.96 3.20
C ALA A 140 -26.08 -28.30 2.28
N THR A 141 -26.55 -27.47 1.36
CA THR A 141 -25.70 -26.67 0.48
C THR A 141 -25.44 -25.32 1.13
N LEU A 142 -24.22 -25.10 1.57
CA LEU A 142 -23.76 -23.82 2.09
C LEU A 142 -23.25 -22.95 0.94
N LYS A 143 -23.80 -21.73 0.80
CA LYS A 143 -23.36 -20.72 -0.16
C LYS A 143 -22.82 -19.52 0.62
N LEU A 144 -21.52 -19.25 0.47
CA LEU A 144 -20.87 -18.04 0.98
C LEU A 144 -20.56 -17.11 -0.18
N ARG A 145 -20.87 -15.83 -0.03
CA ARG A 145 -20.51 -14.81 -1.02
C ARG A 145 -20.29 -13.46 -0.37
N VAL A 146 -19.41 -12.67 -0.99
CA VAL A 146 -19.39 -11.23 -0.77
C VAL A 146 -20.56 -10.63 -1.54
N ALA A 147 -21.41 -9.89 -0.85
CA ALA A 147 -22.64 -9.33 -1.40
C ALA A 147 -22.46 -7.89 -1.87
N SER A 148 -21.72 -7.09 -1.10
CA SER A 148 -21.51 -5.68 -1.37
C SER A 148 -20.25 -5.17 -0.68
N TYR A 149 -19.80 -3.98 -1.10
CA TYR A 149 -18.78 -3.18 -0.44
C TYR A 149 -19.03 -1.71 -0.75
N ARG A 150 -18.42 -0.83 0.04
CA ARG A 150 -18.40 0.63 -0.15
C ARG A 150 -16.97 1.09 -0.45
N LYS A 151 -16.85 2.22 -1.17
CA LYS A 151 -15.57 2.92 -1.32
C LYS A 151 -15.33 3.81 -0.09
N PRO A 152 -14.09 3.85 0.44
CA PRO A 152 -13.75 4.68 1.60
C PRO A 152 -13.90 6.18 1.33
#